data_AF-A0A9X3EYB2-F1
#
_entry.id   AF-A0A9X3EYB2-F1
#
_cell.length_a   1.000
_cell.length_b   1.000
_cell.length_c   1.000
_cell.angle_alpha   90.00
_cell.angle_beta   90.00
_cell.angle_gamma   90.00
#
_symmetry.space_group_name_H-M   'P 1'
#
loop_
_entity.id
_entity.type
_entity.pdbx_description
1 polymer ?
#
loop_
_entity_poly.entity_id
_entity_poly.type
_entity_poly.pdbx_seq_one_letter_code
_entity_poly.pdbx_strand_id
1 'polypeptide(L)'
;MARTRDLVALSAILVAPLAAILVSQALPSLDAPAPASSEPLAALAPPAPAPTPAPATVEPPTPVAPVVAAAEPTAAPVPPPAGVGQAMLVRKDALVLHTHADLRWASGRPVIKAEPSHLLATRSARWDSLPERLRGLQDATMVVHAADGSTCVASVDAPRLHLEQIGDVFHSMDDDGHESFEPPADKAVLRDMVKQLFAEEDDLLLLARQRAADGRPCEGLWARRADLPPATVFGRRGASEAEAAALKAEVAAVVRAQPEFTALTGEYAEYLAPMDAERRADLPAWDEFVAINLRTTAWHEIGGSRQIVSVELQLVDRMACSDDFGGSLALLLERRDGRLVRVDQPGWLGLTALMDLEGDGVLEAVTDDGFETVLRTHDPNGAELRDAYSVPYVGCPC
;
A
#
# COMPACT_ATOMS: atom_id res chain seq x y z
N MET A 1 -30.91 -40.38 -20.39
CA MET A 1 -31.91 -39.33 -20.07
C MET A 1 -31.47 -38.58 -18.81
N ALA A 2 -30.47 -37.71 -18.93
CA ALA A 2 -29.87 -37.00 -17.78
C ALA A 2 -29.38 -35.59 -18.20
N ARG A 3 -30.17 -34.86 -18.98
CA ARG A 3 -29.81 -33.51 -19.45
C ARG A 3 -30.90 -32.44 -19.23
N THR A 4 -32.02 -32.80 -18.61
CA THR A 4 -33.15 -31.87 -18.39
C THR A 4 -33.32 -31.42 -16.94
N ARG A 5 -32.56 -31.99 -15.98
CA ARG A 5 -32.64 -31.59 -14.56
C ARG A 5 -31.73 -30.41 -14.19
N ASP A 6 -30.64 -30.18 -14.93
CA ASP A 6 -29.70 -29.08 -14.62
C ASP A 6 -30.17 -27.70 -15.09
N LEU A 7 -31.07 -27.63 -16.08
CA LEU A 7 -31.62 -26.36 -16.58
C LEU A 7 -32.65 -25.72 -15.63
N VAL A 8 -33.32 -26.51 -14.78
CA VAL A 8 -34.29 -26.00 -13.79
C VAL A 8 -33.58 -25.47 -12.54
N ALA A 9 -32.43 -26.03 -12.18
CA ALA A 9 -31.61 -25.53 -11.08
C ALA A 9 -30.93 -24.18 -11.42
N LEU A 10 -30.47 -24.01 -12.66
CA LEU A 10 -29.85 -22.76 -13.13
C LEU A 10 -30.85 -21.60 -13.27
N SER A 11 -32.12 -21.87 -13.54
CA SER A 11 -33.16 -20.82 -13.65
C SER A 11 -33.69 -20.35 -12.27
N ALA A 12 -33.53 -21.13 -11.20
CA ALA A 12 -33.88 -20.70 -9.84
C ALA A 12 -32.82 -19.76 -9.21
N ILE A 13 -31.55 -19.85 -9.62
CA ILE A 13 -30.45 -19.06 -9.05
C ILE A 13 -30.44 -17.61 -9.60
N LEU A 14 -30.98 -17.38 -10.80
CA LEU A 14 -30.97 -16.05 -11.45
C LEU A 14 -32.18 -15.16 -11.10
N VAL A 15 -33.28 -15.70 -10.57
CA VAL A 15 -34.51 -14.92 -10.29
C VAL A 15 -34.56 -14.39 -8.85
N ALA A 16 -33.89 -15.04 -7.91
CA ALA A 16 -33.87 -14.61 -6.51
C ALA A 16 -33.20 -13.23 -6.25
N PRO A 17 -32.11 -12.82 -6.95
CA PRO A 17 -31.50 -11.52 -6.71
C PRO A 17 -32.30 -10.35 -7.31
N LEU A 18 -33.10 -10.60 -8.36
CA LEU A 18 -33.84 -9.53 -9.05
C LEU A 18 -35.08 -9.06 -8.28
N ALA A 19 -35.70 -9.93 -7.48
CA ALA A 19 -36.86 -9.58 -6.66
C ALA A 19 -36.49 -8.73 -5.44
N ALA A 20 -35.25 -8.84 -4.92
CA ALA A 20 -34.79 -8.04 -3.78
C ALA A 20 -34.54 -6.57 -4.13
N ILE A 21 -34.15 -6.27 -5.38
CA ILE A 21 -33.86 -4.90 -5.84
C ILE A 21 -35.15 -4.08 -6.08
N LEU A 22 -36.27 -4.73 -6.42
CA LEU A 22 -37.54 -4.06 -6.67
C LEU A 22 -38.32 -3.68 -5.40
N VAL A 23 -38.02 -4.29 -4.24
CA VAL A 23 -38.72 -3.99 -2.98
C VAL A 23 -38.09 -2.81 -2.23
N SER A 24 -36.82 -2.46 -2.50
CA SER A 24 -36.10 -1.37 -1.84
C SER A 24 -36.36 0.04 -2.42
N GLN A 25 -37.19 0.19 -3.46
CA GLN A 25 -37.50 1.50 -4.06
C GLN A 25 -38.89 2.06 -3.72
N ALA A 26 -39.59 1.50 -2.74
CA ALA A 26 -40.91 1.97 -2.34
C ALA A 26 -40.92 2.41 -0.86
N LEU A 27 -40.39 3.60 -0.56
CA LEU A 27 -40.82 4.37 0.60
C LEU A 27 -41.10 5.83 0.20
N PRO A 28 -42.24 6.39 0.66
CA PRO A 28 -42.72 7.70 0.24
C PRO A 28 -42.01 8.85 0.96
N SER A 29 -41.71 9.90 0.21
CA SER A 29 -41.28 11.20 0.72
C SER A 29 -42.38 11.82 1.59
N LEU A 30 -42.06 12.13 2.85
CA LEU A 30 -42.89 12.97 3.72
C LEU A 30 -42.45 14.42 3.59
N ASP A 31 -43.45 15.24 3.33
CA ASP A 31 -43.44 16.68 3.14
C ASP A 31 -43.26 17.47 4.46
N ALA A 32 -42.76 18.70 4.28
CA ALA A 32 -43.00 19.93 5.07
C ALA A 32 -42.20 20.20 6.38
N PRO A 33 -42.09 21.47 6.83
CA PRO A 33 -41.98 22.75 6.11
C PRO A 33 -40.84 23.68 6.63
N ALA A 34 -40.56 24.75 5.89
CA ALA A 34 -39.74 25.90 6.32
C ALA A 34 -40.37 26.66 7.51
N PRO A 35 -39.57 27.46 8.25
CA PRO A 35 -39.74 28.91 8.06
C PRO A 35 -38.47 29.79 8.21
N ALA A 36 -38.49 30.89 7.45
CA ALA A 36 -38.11 32.29 7.75
C ALA A 36 -36.83 32.66 8.53
N SER A 37 -35.88 33.24 7.79
CA SER A 37 -35.23 34.57 7.95
C SER A 37 -35.17 35.25 9.32
N SER A 38 -33.95 35.63 9.75
CA SER A 38 -33.59 36.96 10.30
C SER A 38 -32.05 37.08 10.47
N GLU A 39 -31.43 38.02 9.75
CA GLU A 39 -30.12 38.67 10.03
C GLU A 39 -30.32 39.85 11.04
N PRO A 40 -29.30 40.60 11.55
CA PRO A 40 -27.83 40.45 11.47
C PRO A 40 -27.06 40.70 12.81
N LEU A 41 -25.72 40.66 12.70
CA LEU A 41 -24.65 40.95 13.67
C LEU A 41 -24.82 42.17 14.61
N ALA A 42 -24.29 42.02 15.83
CA ALA A 42 -23.68 43.11 16.60
C ALA A 42 -22.38 42.63 17.29
N ALA A 43 -21.29 43.37 17.05
CA ALA A 43 -19.98 43.20 17.67
C ALA A 43 -19.86 44.02 18.97
N LEU A 44 -19.03 43.57 19.94
CA LEU A 44 -18.27 44.43 20.87
C LEU A 44 -17.21 43.62 21.65
N ALA A 45 -16.06 44.27 21.87
CA ALA A 45 -14.78 43.76 22.38
C ALA A 45 -14.62 43.85 23.94
N PRO A 46 -13.52 43.35 24.55
CA PRO A 46 -13.26 43.26 26.02
C PRO A 46 -12.31 44.39 26.52
N PRO A 47 -11.60 44.38 27.71
CA PRO A 47 -11.64 43.61 28.99
C PRO A 47 -11.47 44.46 30.31
N ALA A 48 -11.28 43.77 31.47
CA ALA A 48 -10.48 44.09 32.71
C ALA A 48 -11.23 44.48 34.03
N PRO A 49 -10.60 44.43 35.24
CA PRO A 49 -9.74 43.42 35.90
C PRO A 49 -10.18 43.05 37.36
N ALA A 50 -9.42 42.16 38.02
CA ALA A 50 -9.68 41.51 39.33
C ALA A 50 -9.50 42.37 40.60
N PRO A 51 -9.98 41.87 41.76
CA PRO A 51 -9.27 42.07 43.03
C PRO A 51 -9.05 40.79 43.85
N THR A 52 -8.07 40.86 44.75
CA THR A 52 -7.56 39.86 45.73
C THR A 52 -7.24 40.64 47.03
N PRO A 53 -6.92 40.07 48.21
CA PRO A 53 -7.50 38.99 49.06
C PRO A 53 -7.79 39.46 50.53
N ALA A 54 -8.27 38.53 51.40
CA ALA A 54 -7.81 38.22 52.80
C ALA A 54 -8.97 37.76 53.74
N PRO A 55 -8.74 37.14 54.92
CA PRO A 55 -7.78 36.10 55.33
C PRO A 55 -8.44 34.88 56.04
N ALA A 56 -7.59 33.94 56.48
CA ALA A 56 -7.87 32.56 56.90
C ALA A 56 -8.63 32.33 58.22
N THR A 57 -9.14 31.10 58.41
CA THR A 57 -9.34 30.48 59.73
C THR A 57 -8.88 29.02 59.67
N VAL A 58 -8.05 28.65 60.65
CA VAL A 58 -7.37 27.35 60.82
C VAL A 58 -8.22 26.45 61.71
N GLU A 59 -8.42 25.20 61.31
CA GLU A 59 -9.06 24.14 62.11
C GLU A 59 -8.02 23.01 62.40
N PRO A 60 -8.07 22.33 63.58
CA PRO A 60 -7.00 21.45 64.06
C PRO A 60 -6.96 20.07 63.38
N PRO A 61 -5.82 19.34 63.44
CA PRO A 61 -5.60 18.13 62.67
C PRO A 61 -6.21 16.87 63.31
N THR A 62 -6.78 16.03 62.44
CA THR A 62 -7.24 14.66 62.72
C THR A 62 -6.07 13.66 62.75
N PRO A 63 -6.13 12.55 63.51
CA PRO A 63 -4.98 11.67 63.76
C PRO A 63 -4.50 10.91 62.52
N VAL A 64 -3.17 10.76 62.44
CA VAL A 64 -2.41 10.08 61.41
C VAL A 64 -2.74 8.58 61.36
N ALA A 65 -3.31 8.12 60.24
CA ALA A 65 -3.29 6.72 59.83
C ALA A 65 -1.93 6.38 59.19
N PRO A 66 -1.44 5.13 59.29
CA PRO A 66 -0.10 4.76 58.87
C PRO A 66 0.09 4.96 57.36
N VAL A 67 1.22 5.59 57.02
CA VAL A 67 1.70 5.82 55.65
C VAL A 67 1.83 4.47 54.96
N VAL A 68 0.86 4.13 54.12
CA VAL A 68 1.07 3.17 53.04
C VAL A 68 2.11 3.82 52.14
N ALA A 69 3.27 3.18 52.01
CA ALA A 69 4.30 3.59 51.07
C ALA A 69 3.63 3.82 49.72
N ALA A 70 3.65 5.07 49.26
CA ALA A 70 3.17 5.43 47.94
C ALA A 70 3.93 4.53 46.96
N ALA A 71 3.18 3.66 46.27
CA ALA A 71 3.71 2.94 45.14
C ALA A 71 4.40 3.97 44.24
N GLU A 72 5.65 3.71 43.90
CA GLU A 72 6.34 4.48 42.86
C GLU A 72 5.37 4.61 41.68
N PRO A 73 5.27 5.81 41.06
CA PRO A 73 4.46 5.95 39.86
C PRO A 73 4.95 4.87 38.90
N THR A 74 4.11 3.87 38.64
CA THR A 74 4.32 2.92 37.55
C THR A 74 4.63 3.78 36.36
N ALA A 75 5.87 3.70 35.88
CA ALA A 75 6.30 4.42 34.69
C ALA A 75 5.19 4.20 33.66
N ALA A 76 4.63 5.30 33.15
CA ALA A 76 3.65 5.22 32.08
C ALA A 76 4.23 4.25 31.04
N PRO A 77 3.46 3.26 30.55
CA PRO A 77 3.96 2.32 29.57
C PRO A 77 4.64 3.14 28.48
N VAL A 78 5.94 2.89 28.31
CA VAL A 78 6.74 3.52 27.28
C VAL A 78 5.95 3.29 25.99
N PRO A 79 5.51 4.34 25.28
CA PRO A 79 4.82 4.15 24.00
C PRO A 79 5.70 3.23 23.15
N PRO A 80 5.12 2.23 22.47
CA PRO A 80 5.92 1.34 21.63
C PRO A 80 6.79 2.21 20.71
N PRO A 81 8.03 1.82 20.44
CA PRO A 81 8.83 2.52 19.43
C PRO A 81 7.97 2.64 18.17
N ALA A 82 8.01 3.83 17.55
CA ALA A 82 7.19 4.15 16.38
C ALA A 82 7.18 3.03 15.33
N GLY A 83 6.04 2.83 14.66
CA GLY A 83 5.99 2.22 13.32
C GLY A 83 5.48 0.79 13.19
N VAL A 84 5.69 -0.13 14.15
CA VAL A 84 5.34 -1.55 13.89
C VAL A 84 3.83 -1.77 13.86
N GLY A 85 3.33 -2.14 12.68
CA GLY A 85 1.91 -2.36 12.44
C GLY A 85 1.11 -1.09 12.13
N GLN A 86 1.75 0.08 12.00
CA GLN A 86 1.08 1.31 11.52
C GLN A 86 0.74 1.20 10.04
N ALA A 87 1.67 0.69 9.24
CA ALA A 87 1.46 0.22 7.89
C ALA A 87 2.45 -0.92 7.63
N MET A 88 2.01 -1.95 6.93
CA MET A 88 2.81 -3.13 6.60
C MET A 88 2.46 -3.58 5.20
N LEU A 89 3.45 -3.99 4.41
CA LEU A 89 3.18 -4.59 3.11
C LEU A 89 2.47 -5.93 3.26
N VAL A 90 1.60 -6.23 2.31
CA VAL A 90 0.97 -7.54 2.14
C VAL A 90 1.48 -8.15 0.85
N ARG A 91 2.02 -9.36 0.95
CA ARG A 91 2.49 -10.14 -0.19
C ARG A 91 1.69 -11.43 -0.27
N LYS A 92 0.90 -11.58 -1.33
CA LYS A 92 -0.02 -12.73 -1.53
C LYS A 92 -0.94 -12.87 -0.30
N ASP A 93 -0.83 -13.97 0.46
CA ASP A 93 -1.62 -14.27 1.66
C ASP A 93 -0.90 -13.94 2.98
N ALA A 94 0.20 -13.19 2.95
CA ALA A 94 1.06 -12.95 4.10
C ALA A 94 1.38 -11.47 4.34
N LEU A 95 1.53 -11.11 5.62
CA LEU A 95 2.08 -9.84 6.05
C LEU A 95 3.59 -9.89 5.96
N VAL A 96 4.20 -8.84 5.41
CA VAL A 96 5.64 -8.63 5.45
C VAL A 96 5.97 -8.01 6.81
N LEU A 97 6.48 -8.83 7.73
CA LEU A 97 6.87 -8.39 9.08
C LEU A 97 8.23 -7.68 9.08
N HIS A 98 9.10 -8.04 8.14
CA HIS A 98 10.42 -7.47 7.97
C HIS A 98 10.96 -7.76 6.58
N THR A 99 11.65 -6.81 5.96
CA THR A 99 12.21 -6.91 4.60
C THR A 99 13.66 -7.39 4.56
N HIS A 100 14.40 -7.26 5.67
CA HIS A 100 15.78 -7.74 5.83
C HIS A 100 15.92 -8.68 7.04
N ALA A 101 15.35 -9.88 6.94
CA ALA A 101 15.23 -10.82 8.04
C ALA A 101 16.56 -11.52 8.36
N ASP A 102 16.82 -11.73 9.65
CA ASP A 102 18.04 -12.40 10.09
C ASP A 102 17.84 -13.93 10.16
N LEU A 103 18.73 -14.69 9.52
CA LEU A 103 18.72 -16.15 9.53
C LEU A 103 18.75 -16.75 10.96
N ARG A 104 19.30 -16.03 11.95
CA ARG A 104 19.33 -16.43 13.36
C ARG A 104 17.93 -16.55 13.97
N TRP A 105 16.91 -15.94 13.37
CA TRP A 105 15.52 -16.06 13.81
C TRP A 105 14.89 -17.39 13.38
N ALA A 106 15.47 -18.09 12.41
CA ALA A 106 14.92 -19.31 11.84
C ALA A 106 15.08 -20.53 12.76
N SER A 107 14.14 -21.45 12.62
CA SER A 107 14.09 -22.73 13.33
C SER A 107 13.77 -23.87 12.36
N GLY A 108 14.29 -25.06 12.66
CA GLY A 108 14.05 -26.26 11.86
C GLY A 108 14.71 -26.25 10.48
N ARG A 109 14.30 -27.22 9.65
CA ARG A 109 14.79 -27.42 8.27
C ARG A 109 13.94 -26.61 7.28
N PRO A 110 14.54 -26.14 6.17
CA PRO A 110 13.78 -25.46 5.13
C PRO A 110 12.80 -26.40 4.41
N VAL A 111 11.64 -25.86 4.05
CA VAL A 111 10.71 -26.45 3.10
C VAL A 111 10.99 -25.80 1.75
N ILE A 112 11.36 -26.61 0.77
CA ILE A 112 11.82 -26.15 -0.55
C ILE A 112 10.79 -26.58 -1.60
N LYS A 113 10.38 -25.64 -2.44
CA LYS A 113 9.66 -25.87 -3.69
C LYS A 113 10.54 -25.34 -4.82
N ALA A 114 10.81 -26.19 -5.80
CA ALA A 114 11.64 -25.86 -6.94
C ALA A 114 10.89 -26.27 -8.21
N GLU A 115 10.76 -25.31 -9.11
CA GLU A 115 10.13 -25.39 -10.42
C GLU A 115 11.11 -24.75 -11.43
N PRO A 116 11.06 -25.07 -12.73
CA PRO A 116 12.09 -24.65 -13.68
C PRO A 116 12.43 -23.15 -13.66
N SER A 117 11.43 -22.30 -13.42
CA SER A 117 11.61 -20.85 -13.38
C SER A 117 11.41 -20.21 -12.00
N HIS A 118 11.39 -21.02 -10.93
CA HIS A 118 11.01 -20.54 -9.61
C HIS A 118 11.57 -21.42 -8.48
N LEU A 119 12.28 -20.77 -7.55
CA LEU A 119 12.72 -21.38 -6.30
C LEU A 119 12.06 -20.66 -5.13
N LEU A 120 11.39 -21.42 -4.28
CA LEU A 120 10.84 -20.94 -3.03
C LEU A 120 11.34 -21.81 -1.88
N ALA A 121 12.01 -21.19 -0.91
CA ALA A 121 12.42 -21.84 0.32
C ALA A 121 11.90 -21.09 1.54
N THR A 122 11.30 -21.83 2.49
CA THR A 122 10.77 -21.24 3.73
C THR A 122 11.31 -21.95 4.96
N ARG A 123 11.54 -21.19 6.04
CA ARG A 123 11.92 -21.72 7.36
C ARG A 123 11.00 -21.14 8.42
N SER A 124 10.58 -21.95 9.39
CA SER A 124 9.74 -21.43 10.48
C SER A 124 10.54 -20.49 11.37
N ALA A 125 9.98 -19.37 11.78
CA ALA A 125 10.50 -18.56 12.88
C ALA A 125 9.62 -18.74 14.10
N ARG A 126 10.17 -18.54 15.29
CA ARG A 126 9.39 -18.52 16.52
C ARG A 126 9.26 -17.09 16.99
N TRP A 127 8.11 -16.72 17.53
CA TRP A 127 7.90 -15.36 18.04
C TRP A 127 8.92 -15.00 19.12
N ASP A 128 9.30 -15.92 20.00
CA ASP A 128 10.26 -15.71 21.08
C ASP A 128 11.69 -15.39 20.59
N SER A 129 12.06 -15.79 19.37
CA SER A 129 13.35 -15.48 18.75
C SER A 129 13.38 -14.16 17.97
N LEU A 130 12.25 -13.49 17.80
CA LEU A 130 12.15 -12.23 17.07
C LEU A 130 12.51 -11.02 17.95
N PRO A 131 12.99 -9.91 17.35
CA PRO A 131 13.16 -8.64 18.05
C PRO A 131 11.88 -8.20 18.77
N GLU A 132 12.02 -7.56 19.92
CA GLU A 132 10.90 -7.16 20.78
C GLU A 132 9.80 -6.40 20.04
N ARG A 133 10.19 -5.49 19.14
CA ARG A 133 9.27 -4.71 18.30
C ARG A 133 8.31 -5.59 17.48
N LEU A 134 8.78 -6.74 16.98
CA LEU A 134 7.98 -7.66 16.16
C LEU A 134 7.15 -8.62 17.02
N ARG A 135 7.59 -8.92 18.25
CA ARG A 135 6.83 -9.80 19.17
C ARG A 135 5.47 -9.22 19.53
N GLY A 136 5.32 -7.90 19.52
CA GLY A 136 4.03 -7.23 19.71
C GLY A 136 3.00 -7.49 18.61
N LEU A 137 3.39 -8.10 17.49
CA LEU A 137 2.48 -8.55 16.43
C LEU A 137 1.94 -9.97 16.65
N GLN A 138 2.48 -10.70 17.62
CA GLN A 138 1.95 -11.99 17.98
C GLN A 138 0.49 -11.82 18.43
N ASP A 139 -0.42 -12.57 17.79
CA ASP A 139 -1.86 -12.53 18.05
C ASP A 139 -2.53 -11.16 17.75
N ALA A 140 -1.83 -10.24 17.06
CA ALA A 140 -2.42 -8.99 16.64
C ALA A 140 -3.55 -9.22 15.63
N THR A 141 -4.55 -8.34 15.68
CA THR A 141 -5.59 -8.25 14.65
C THR A 141 -5.21 -7.16 13.67
N MET A 142 -5.26 -7.49 12.39
CA MET A 142 -4.90 -6.60 11.28
C MET A 142 -6.13 -6.30 10.45
N VAL A 143 -6.23 -5.05 10.01
CA VAL A 143 -7.09 -4.62 8.91
C VAL A 143 -6.23 -4.58 7.66
N VAL A 144 -6.58 -5.42 6.69
CA VAL A 144 -5.90 -5.57 5.41
C VAL A 144 -6.69 -4.79 4.37
N HIS A 145 -6.01 -3.96 3.58
CA HIS A 145 -6.60 -3.01 2.65
C HIS A 145 -6.21 -3.35 1.21
N ALA A 146 -7.20 -3.44 0.33
CA ALA A 146 -7.02 -3.60 -1.11
C ALA A 146 -7.00 -2.26 -1.86
N ALA A 147 -6.63 -2.29 -3.14
CA ALA A 147 -6.51 -1.11 -4.00
C ALA A 147 -7.83 -0.34 -4.18
N ASP A 148 -8.97 -1.03 -4.13
CA ASP A 148 -10.30 -0.44 -4.23
C ASP A 148 -10.80 0.15 -2.90
N GLY A 149 -10.00 0.06 -1.84
CA GLY A 149 -10.32 0.49 -0.49
C GLY A 149 -11.15 -0.54 0.31
N SER A 150 -11.47 -1.71 -0.27
CA SER A 150 -12.10 -2.78 0.48
C SER A 150 -11.16 -3.31 1.57
N THR A 151 -11.76 -3.81 2.66
CA THR A 151 -11.01 -4.22 3.85
C THR A 151 -11.37 -5.63 4.28
N CYS A 152 -10.39 -6.34 4.82
CA CYS A 152 -10.54 -7.66 5.43
C CYS A 152 -9.84 -7.68 6.78
N VAL A 153 -10.44 -8.33 7.78
CA VAL A 153 -9.85 -8.45 9.12
C VAL A 153 -9.24 -9.84 9.28
N ALA A 154 -7.96 -9.89 9.65
CA ALA A 154 -7.23 -11.13 9.84
C ALA A 154 -6.35 -11.10 11.09
N SER A 155 -6.13 -12.27 11.66
CA SER A 155 -5.11 -12.50 12.68
C SER A 155 -3.76 -12.84 12.04
N VAL A 156 -2.68 -12.53 12.77
CA VAL A 156 -1.30 -12.88 12.38
C VAL A 156 -0.96 -14.31 12.82
N ASP A 157 -0.63 -15.19 11.87
CA ASP A 157 -0.21 -16.57 12.15
C ASP A 157 1.31 -16.67 12.43
N ALA A 158 1.81 -17.90 12.58
CA ALA A 158 3.23 -18.14 12.86
C ALA A 158 4.17 -17.58 11.77
N PRO A 159 5.24 -16.86 12.16
CA PRO A 159 6.15 -16.20 11.23
C PRO A 159 7.10 -17.20 10.58
N ARG A 160 7.58 -16.87 9.39
CA ARG A 160 8.49 -17.70 8.60
C ARG A 160 9.46 -16.82 7.84
N LEU A 161 10.72 -17.24 7.78
CA LEU A 161 11.66 -16.70 6.81
C LEU A 161 11.33 -17.24 5.44
N HIS A 162 11.44 -16.39 4.45
CA HIS A 162 10.99 -16.64 3.10
C HIS A 162 12.05 -16.14 2.12
N LEU A 163 12.55 -17.06 1.31
CA LEU A 163 13.48 -16.83 0.21
C LEU A 163 12.79 -17.25 -1.09
N GLU A 164 12.72 -16.34 -2.06
CA GLU A 164 12.11 -16.61 -3.37
C GLU A 164 12.99 -16.01 -4.47
N GLN A 165 13.22 -16.78 -5.53
CA GLN A 165 13.89 -16.34 -6.75
C GLN A 165 13.06 -16.82 -7.94
N ILE A 166 13.01 -16.00 -8.99
CA ILE A 166 12.27 -16.29 -10.23
C ILE A 166 13.18 -16.13 -11.45
N GLY A 167 12.74 -16.59 -12.62
CA GLY A 167 13.53 -16.52 -13.86
C GLY A 167 14.37 -17.78 -14.09
N ASP A 168 15.57 -17.62 -14.62
CA ASP A 168 16.49 -18.69 -15.02
C ASP A 168 17.26 -19.29 -13.84
N VAL A 169 16.57 -19.56 -12.72
CA VAL A 169 17.16 -19.95 -11.43
C VAL A 169 18.05 -21.20 -11.54
N PHE A 170 17.68 -22.13 -12.41
CA PHE A 170 18.37 -23.42 -12.59
C PHE A 170 19.07 -23.54 -13.94
N HIS A 171 19.31 -22.43 -14.64
CA HIS A 171 19.98 -22.46 -15.93
C HIS A 171 21.37 -23.11 -15.80
N SER A 172 21.53 -24.20 -16.54
CA SER A 172 22.76 -24.97 -16.64
C SER A 172 22.97 -25.40 -18.09
N MET A 173 24.22 -25.59 -18.48
CA MET A 173 24.61 -26.09 -19.78
C MET A 173 25.43 -27.35 -19.58
N ASP A 174 25.07 -28.43 -20.26
CA ASP A 174 25.84 -29.68 -20.23
C ASP A 174 27.07 -29.65 -21.15
N ASP A 175 27.88 -30.70 -21.11
CA ASP A 175 29.12 -30.81 -21.89
C ASP A 175 28.88 -30.81 -23.42
N ASP A 176 27.65 -31.14 -23.84
CA ASP A 176 27.21 -31.14 -25.24
C ASP A 176 26.59 -29.79 -25.66
N GLY A 177 26.50 -28.83 -24.73
CA GLY A 177 25.95 -27.50 -24.97
C GLY A 177 24.42 -27.43 -24.91
N HIS A 178 23.76 -28.44 -24.37
CA HIS A 178 22.32 -28.39 -24.14
C HIS A 178 21.99 -27.60 -22.88
N GLU A 179 21.13 -26.59 -23.05
CA GLU A 179 20.59 -25.81 -21.94
C GLU A 179 19.50 -26.60 -21.21
N SER A 180 19.57 -26.56 -19.88
CA SER A 180 18.56 -27.11 -18.98
C SER A 180 18.20 -26.06 -17.94
N PHE A 181 16.90 -25.94 -17.69
CA PHE A 181 16.33 -25.11 -16.63
C PHE A 181 15.66 -25.98 -15.56
N GLU A 182 15.81 -27.30 -15.64
CA GLU A 182 15.18 -28.20 -14.69
C GLU A 182 15.88 -28.15 -13.32
N PRO A 183 15.14 -28.14 -12.21
CA PRO A 183 15.75 -28.22 -10.89
C PRO A 183 16.60 -29.49 -10.71
N PRO A 184 17.68 -29.44 -9.92
CA PRO A 184 18.47 -30.62 -9.61
C PRO A 184 17.62 -31.77 -9.05
N ALA A 185 17.69 -32.94 -9.68
CA ALA A 185 16.95 -34.13 -9.23
C ALA A 185 17.40 -34.61 -7.84
N ASP A 186 18.66 -34.37 -7.46
CA ASP A 186 19.17 -34.68 -6.13
C ASP A 186 18.76 -33.61 -5.10
N LYS A 187 17.93 -34.04 -4.15
CA LYS A 187 17.48 -33.20 -3.03
C LYS A 187 18.60 -32.76 -2.09
N ALA A 188 19.75 -33.43 -2.06
CA ALA A 188 20.90 -32.99 -1.28
C ALA A 188 21.52 -31.72 -1.90
N VAL A 189 21.74 -31.74 -3.22
CA VAL A 189 22.22 -30.57 -3.99
C VAL A 189 21.29 -29.39 -3.80
N LEU A 190 19.98 -29.58 -3.96
CA LEU A 190 18.99 -28.51 -3.77
C LEU A 190 19.02 -27.93 -2.34
N ARG A 191 19.23 -28.78 -1.32
CA ARG A 191 19.32 -28.34 0.07
C ARG A 191 20.59 -27.53 0.34
N ASP A 192 21.72 -27.93 -0.24
CA ASP A 192 22.98 -27.22 -0.08
C ASP A 192 22.96 -25.86 -0.80
N MET A 193 22.37 -25.81 -2.00
CA MET A 193 22.13 -24.57 -2.74
C MET A 193 21.26 -23.59 -1.94
N VAL A 194 20.09 -24.03 -1.45
CA VAL A 194 19.22 -23.18 -0.60
C VAL A 194 19.92 -22.73 0.68
N LYS A 195 20.77 -23.58 1.27
CA LYS A 195 21.54 -23.23 2.47
C LYS A 195 22.55 -22.11 2.18
N GLN A 196 23.21 -22.14 1.03
CA GLN A 196 24.12 -21.09 0.57
C GLN A 196 23.34 -19.78 0.34
N LEU A 197 22.24 -19.84 -0.41
CA LEU A 197 21.40 -18.67 -0.67
C LEU A 197 20.90 -18.02 0.63
N PHE A 198 20.40 -18.79 1.60
CA PHE A 198 20.01 -18.24 2.90
C PHE A 198 21.14 -17.57 3.68
N ALA A 199 22.40 -17.89 3.39
CA ALA A 199 23.57 -17.33 4.06
C ALA A 199 24.15 -16.12 3.32
N GLU A 200 23.88 -15.98 2.03
CA GLU A 200 24.46 -14.96 1.14
C GLU A 200 23.46 -13.85 0.78
N GLU A 201 22.16 -14.14 0.78
CA GLU A 201 21.13 -13.19 0.39
C GLU A 201 20.77 -12.22 1.53
N ASP A 202 20.83 -10.92 1.23
CA ASP A 202 20.43 -9.83 2.13
C ASP A 202 18.91 -9.55 2.09
N ASP A 203 18.19 -10.16 1.13
CA ASP A 203 16.76 -9.93 0.85
C ASP A 203 15.81 -11.00 1.43
N LEU A 204 16.19 -11.57 2.57
CA LEU A 204 15.32 -12.52 3.29
C LEU A 204 14.09 -11.81 3.85
N LEU A 205 12.89 -12.25 3.46
CA LEU A 205 11.66 -11.71 4.03
C LEU A 205 11.25 -12.48 5.29
N LEU A 206 10.81 -11.78 6.32
CA LEU A 206 10.05 -12.37 7.42
C LEU A 206 8.57 -12.18 7.13
N LEU A 207 7.87 -13.28 6.82
CA LEU A 207 6.45 -13.27 6.48
C LEU A 207 5.62 -13.97 7.56
N ALA A 208 4.41 -13.50 7.80
CA ALA A 208 3.41 -14.24 8.57
C ALA A 208 2.12 -14.35 7.79
N ARG A 209 1.60 -15.57 7.67
CA ARG A 209 0.31 -15.79 7.01
C ARG A 209 -0.81 -15.08 7.75
N GLN A 210 -1.76 -14.58 6.98
CA GLN A 210 -2.97 -13.98 7.51
C GLN A 210 -4.03 -15.06 7.66
N ARG A 211 -4.82 -14.98 8.72
CA ARG A 211 -5.98 -15.85 8.92
C ARG A 211 -7.23 -15.02 9.18
N ALA A 212 -8.07 -14.87 8.15
CA ALA A 212 -9.38 -14.26 8.27
C ALA A 212 -10.36 -15.22 8.96
N ALA A 213 -11.46 -14.67 9.49
CA ALA A 213 -12.48 -15.45 10.20
C ALA A 213 -13.18 -16.49 9.32
N ASP A 214 -13.31 -16.24 8.01
CA ASP A 214 -13.90 -17.16 7.04
C ASP A 214 -12.91 -18.21 6.51
N GLY A 215 -11.66 -18.20 6.99
CA GLY A 215 -10.60 -19.12 6.60
C GLY A 215 -9.98 -18.85 5.23
N ARG A 216 -10.42 -17.80 4.51
CA ARG A 216 -9.79 -17.38 3.25
C ARG A 216 -8.69 -16.35 3.52
N PRO A 217 -7.62 -16.32 2.71
CA PRO A 217 -6.68 -15.21 2.73
C PRO A 217 -7.37 -13.88 2.45
N CYS A 218 -6.98 -12.82 3.14
CA CYS A 218 -7.36 -11.48 2.74
C CYS A 218 -6.60 -11.11 1.47
N GLU A 219 -7.31 -10.59 0.47
CA GLU A 219 -6.70 -9.95 -0.68
C GLU A 219 -6.43 -8.49 -0.32
N GLY A 220 -5.17 -8.07 -0.32
CA GLY A 220 -4.78 -6.71 0.01
C GLY A 220 -3.34 -6.40 -0.34
N LEU A 221 -3.00 -5.13 -0.28
CA LEU A 221 -1.68 -4.59 -0.62
C LEU A 221 -0.91 -4.12 0.61
N TRP A 222 -1.65 -3.68 1.63
CA TRP A 222 -1.08 -3.29 2.92
C TRP A 222 -2.02 -3.61 4.06
N ALA A 223 -1.50 -3.55 5.27
CA ALA A 223 -2.26 -3.79 6.49
C ALA A 223 -1.85 -2.84 7.61
N ARG A 224 -2.80 -2.60 8.51
CA ARG A 224 -2.60 -1.85 9.75
C ARG A 224 -3.20 -2.62 10.91
N ARG A 225 -2.62 -2.48 12.09
CA ARG A 225 -3.19 -3.04 13.32
C ARG A 225 -4.55 -2.42 13.61
N ALA A 226 -5.52 -3.26 13.96
CA ALA A 226 -6.90 -2.86 14.19
C ALA A 226 -7.10 -2.04 15.48
N ASP A 227 -6.15 -2.08 16.41
CA ASP A 227 -6.21 -1.31 17.66
C ASP A 227 -5.60 0.10 17.55
N LEU A 228 -5.01 0.44 16.39
CA LEU A 228 -4.56 1.79 16.09
C LEU A 228 -5.74 2.66 15.59
N PRO A 229 -5.64 4.00 15.70
CA PRO A 229 -6.60 4.89 15.04
C PRO A 229 -6.75 4.53 13.56
N PRO A 230 -7.98 4.55 13.01
CA PRO A 230 -8.21 4.22 11.62
C PRO A 230 -7.47 5.21 10.71
N ALA A 231 -6.85 4.69 9.67
CA ALA A 231 -6.29 5.52 8.60
C ALA A 231 -7.41 6.02 7.68
N THR A 232 -7.18 7.16 7.05
CA THR A 232 -7.96 7.60 5.91
C THR A 232 -7.49 6.83 4.68
N VAL A 233 -8.37 6.05 4.07
CA VAL A 233 -8.02 5.17 2.94
C VAL A 233 -8.62 5.71 1.66
N PHE A 234 -7.87 5.69 0.58
CA PHE A 234 -8.38 6.06 -0.74
C PHE A 234 -8.49 4.83 -1.63
N GLY A 235 -9.71 4.54 -2.09
CA GLY A 235 -9.99 3.44 -2.98
C GLY A 235 -10.01 3.87 -4.44
N ARG A 236 -9.42 3.06 -5.32
CA ARG A 236 -9.57 3.19 -6.77
C ARG A 236 -11.01 2.85 -7.16
N ARG A 237 -11.69 3.76 -7.85
CA ARG A 237 -13.00 3.49 -8.44
C ARG A 237 -12.88 3.30 -9.95
N GLY A 238 -13.65 2.35 -10.49
CA GLY A 238 -13.80 2.21 -11.92
C GLY A 238 -14.46 3.46 -12.51
N ALA A 239 -13.86 4.02 -13.54
CA ALA A 239 -14.44 5.07 -14.36
C ALA A 239 -14.83 4.49 -15.71
N SER A 240 -15.92 4.98 -16.30
CA SER A 240 -16.21 4.72 -17.70
C SER A 240 -15.11 5.31 -18.59
N GLU A 241 -15.00 4.81 -19.83
CA GLU A 241 -14.02 5.32 -20.80
C GLU A 241 -14.15 6.83 -21.03
N ALA A 242 -15.39 7.33 -21.09
CA ALA A 242 -15.67 8.75 -21.23
C ALA A 242 -15.21 9.59 -20.02
N GLU A 243 -15.45 9.10 -18.80
CA GLU A 243 -15.00 9.76 -17.58
C GLU A 243 -13.47 9.74 -17.46
N ALA A 244 -12.83 8.61 -17.78
CA ALA A 244 -11.38 8.49 -17.79
C ALA A 244 -10.73 9.43 -18.83
N ALA A 245 -11.31 9.53 -20.02
CA ALA A 245 -10.84 10.45 -21.06
C ALA A 245 -11.01 11.92 -20.66
N ALA A 246 -12.15 12.28 -20.05
CA ALA A 246 -12.39 13.62 -19.54
C ALA A 246 -11.40 14.00 -18.42
N LEU A 247 -11.17 13.10 -17.47
CA LEU A 247 -10.18 13.29 -16.41
C LEU A 247 -8.78 13.46 -16.98
N LYS A 248 -8.37 12.59 -17.92
CA LYS A 248 -7.05 12.66 -18.56
C LYS A 248 -6.83 13.99 -19.29
N ALA A 249 -7.87 14.53 -19.95
CA ALA A 249 -7.81 15.83 -20.61
C ALA A 249 -7.63 16.99 -19.61
N GLU A 250 -8.38 16.99 -18.50
CA GLU A 250 -8.25 17.99 -17.43
C GLU A 250 -6.85 17.92 -16.78
N VAL A 251 -6.38 16.72 -16.47
CA VAL A 251 -5.03 16.47 -15.91
C VAL A 251 -3.95 16.96 -16.85
N ALA A 252 -4.03 16.64 -18.15
CA ALA A 252 -3.02 17.05 -19.12
C ALA A 252 -2.83 18.57 -19.18
N ALA A 253 -3.89 19.36 -18.98
CA ALA A 253 -3.79 20.81 -18.89
C ALA A 253 -3.01 21.27 -17.64
N VAL A 254 -3.23 20.63 -16.49
CA VAL A 254 -2.52 20.92 -15.24
C VAL A 254 -1.05 20.52 -15.33
N VAL A 255 -0.77 19.33 -15.88
CA VAL A 255 0.59 18.78 -16.05
C VAL A 255 1.43 19.67 -16.96
N ARG A 256 0.89 20.11 -18.10
CA ARG A 256 1.60 21.00 -19.03
C ARG A 256 2.01 22.34 -18.41
N ALA A 257 1.31 22.78 -17.37
CA ALA A 257 1.64 24.01 -16.65
C ALA A 257 2.75 23.81 -15.60
N GLN A 258 3.20 22.58 -15.36
CA GLN A 258 4.24 22.27 -14.38
C GLN A 258 5.65 22.46 -14.96
N PRO A 259 6.62 22.95 -14.16
CA PRO A 259 8.01 23.08 -14.59
C PRO A 259 8.64 21.73 -14.94
N GLU A 260 8.29 20.65 -14.23
CA GLU A 260 8.80 19.30 -14.47
C GLU A 260 8.41 18.78 -15.88
N PHE A 261 7.24 19.17 -16.39
CA PHE A 261 6.83 18.81 -17.74
C PHE A 261 7.70 19.50 -18.81
N THR A 262 8.08 20.75 -18.56
CA THR A 262 8.98 21.50 -19.45
C THR A 262 10.38 20.89 -19.45
N ALA A 263 10.90 20.52 -18.27
CA ALA A 263 12.17 19.81 -18.14
C ALA A 263 12.15 18.49 -18.92
N LEU A 264 11.12 17.66 -18.71
CA LEU A 264 10.98 16.37 -19.38
C LEU A 264 10.83 16.50 -20.91
N THR A 265 10.17 17.55 -21.39
CA THR A 265 10.11 17.87 -22.83
C THR A 265 11.51 18.15 -23.39
N GLY A 266 12.36 18.84 -22.62
CA GLY A 266 13.76 19.08 -22.98
C GLY A 266 14.57 17.79 -23.04
N GLU A 267 14.44 16.93 -22.03
CA GLU A 267 15.10 15.61 -21.99
C GLU A 267 14.71 14.75 -23.20
N TYR A 268 13.43 14.75 -23.58
CA TYR A 268 12.98 14.02 -24.77
C TYR A 268 13.60 14.57 -26.07
N ALA A 269 13.72 15.90 -26.17
CA ALA A 269 14.37 16.52 -27.32
C ALA A 269 15.87 16.18 -27.40
N GLU A 270 16.57 16.12 -26.26
CA GLU A 270 17.96 15.71 -26.16
C GLU A 270 18.15 14.23 -26.53
N TYR A 271 17.25 13.36 -26.05
CA TYR A 271 17.21 11.95 -26.41
C TYR A 271 17.08 11.73 -27.93
N LEU A 272 16.26 12.53 -28.62
CA LEU A 272 16.07 12.43 -30.07
C LEU A 272 17.18 13.11 -30.89
N ALA A 273 17.99 13.98 -30.31
CA ALA A 273 18.99 14.79 -31.03
C ALA A 273 20.08 13.97 -31.75
N PRO A 274 20.64 12.87 -31.20
CA PRO A 274 21.67 12.08 -31.87
C PRO A 274 21.13 11.07 -32.91
N MET A 275 19.80 10.94 -33.04
CA MET A 275 19.19 9.91 -33.89
C MET A 275 19.16 10.33 -35.37
N ASP A 276 19.37 9.36 -36.26
CA ASP A 276 19.16 9.56 -37.69
C ASP A 276 17.65 9.63 -38.04
N ALA A 277 17.36 10.00 -39.29
CA ALA A 277 15.99 10.20 -39.75
C ALA A 277 15.17 8.91 -39.79
N GLU A 278 15.81 7.76 -39.96
CA GLU A 278 15.15 6.45 -40.00
C GLU A 278 14.69 6.05 -38.60
N ARG A 279 15.59 6.07 -37.61
CA ARG A 279 15.27 5.78 -36.21
C ARG A 279 14.27 6.77 -35.62
N ARG A 280 14.36 8.04 -36.00
CA ARG A 280 13.43 9.07 -35.54
C ARG A 280 12.02 8.91 -36.10
N ALA A 281 11.87 8.33 -37.30
CA ALA A 281 10.56 8.14 -37.93
C ALA A 281 9.68 7.16 -37.16
N ASP A 282 10.29 6.24 -36.41
CA ASP A 282 9.59 5.22 -35.61
C ASP A 282 9.18 5.72 -34.21
N LEU A 283 9.62 6.92 -33.81
CA LEU A 283 9.34 7.47 -32.48
C LEU A 283 8.24 8.55 -32.53
N PRO A 284 7.32 8.55 -31.55
CA PRO A 284 6.22 9.51 -31.53
C PRO A 284 6.72 10.93 -31.31
N ALA A 285 6.00 11.91 -31.88
CA ALA A 285 6.19 13.30 -31.50
C ALA A 285 5.85 13.50 -30.01
N TRP A 286 6.38 14.55 -29.37
CA TRP A 286 6.19 14.75 -27.93
C TRP A 286 4.72 14.75 -27.48
N ASP A 287 3.83 15.46 -28.19
CA ASP A 287 2.41 15.49 -27.84
C ASP A 287 1.73 14.11 -27.98
N GLU A 288 2.17 13.29 -28.95
CA GLU A 288 1.70 11.92 -29.13
C GLU A 288 2.26 11.00 -28.04
N PHE A 289 3.55 11.14 -27.70
CA PHE A 289 4.17 10.45 -26.58
C PHE A 289 3.39 10.69 -25.29
N VAL A 290 3.05 11.95 -24.99
CA VAL A 290 2.25 12.32 -23.82
C VAL A 290 0.84 11.72 -23.91
N ALA A 291 0.19 11.79 -25.08
CA ALA A 291 -1.16 11.23 -25.25
C ALA A 291 -1.19 9.72 -24.99
N ILE A 292 -0.18 8.97 -25.42
CA ILE A 292 -0.06 7.52 -25.22
C ILE A 292 0.33 7.20 -23.78
N ASN A 293 1.35 7.87 -23.24
CA ASN A 293 2.02 7.47 -22.01
C ASN A 293 1.51 8.15 -20.73
N LEU A 294 0.69 9.20 -20.82
CA LEU A 294 0.07 9.81 -19.65
C LEU A 294 -1.00 8.87 -19.07
N ARG A 295 -0.78 8.41 -17.84
CA ARG A 295 -1.68 7.59 -17.04
C ARG A 295 -2.24 8.41 -15.89
N THR A 296 -3.52 8.20 -15.59
CA THR A 296 -4.21 8.87 -14.49
C THR A 296 -5.06 7.89 -13.72
N THR A 297 -4.97 7.90 -12.40
CA THR A 297 -5.82 7.09 -11.52
C THR A 297 -6.52 7.99 -10.51
N ALA A 298 -7.85 7.90 -10.44
CA ALA A 298 -8.64 8.60 -9.43
C ALA A 298 -8.80 7.73 -8.18
N TRP A 299 -8.43 8.30 -7.04
CA TRP A 299 -8.49 7.73 -5.71
C TRP A 299 -9.52 8.49 -4.89
N HIS A 300 -10.51 7.77 -4.37
CA HIS A 300 -11.62 8.36 -3.62
C HIS A 300 -11.52 7.95 -2.16
N GLU A 301 -11.58 8.94 -1.27
CA GLU A 301 -11.62 8.70 0.17
C GLU A 301 -12.80 7.80 0.55
N ILE A 302 -12.52 6.72 1.29
CA ILE A 302 -13.54 5.79 1.75
C ILE A 302 -14.27 6.41 2.96
N GLY A 303 -15.55 6.74 2.75
CA GLY A 303 -16.37 7.39 3.78
C GLY A 303 -16.20 8.90 3.89
N GLY A 304 -15.35 9.50 3.04
CA GLY A 304 -15.13 10.95 2.98
C GLY A 304 -15.42 11.56 1.61
N SER A 305 -14.96 12.79 1.42
CA SER A 305 -15.23 13.60 0.21
C SER A 305 -14.00 13.92 -0.61
N ARG A 306 -12.79 13.63 -0.11
CA ARG A 306 -11.55 13.94 -0.82
C ARG A 306 -11.40 13.04 -2.05
N GLN A 307 -10.85 13.63 -3.11
CA GLN A 307 -10.45 12.91 -4.31
C GLN A 307 -9.03 13.30 -4.66
N ILE A 308 -8.15 12.31 -4.72
CA ILE A 308 -6.77 12.44 -5.18
C ILE A 308 -6.68 11.81 -6.56
N VAL A 309 -5.90 12.41 -7.46
CA VAL A 309 -5.60 11.90 -8.78
C VAL A 309 -4.10 11.72 -8.88
N SER A 310 -3.66 10.47 -9.01
CA SER A 310 -2.26 10.19 -9.34
C SER A 310 -2.05 10.31 -10.84
N VAL A 311 -0.91 10.88 -11.20
CA VAL A 311 -0.52 11.16 -12.57
C VAL A 311 0.85 10.55 -12.78
N GLU A 312 0.98 9.77 -13.85
CA GLU A 312 2.26 9.19 -14.26
C GLU A 312 2.45 9.44 -15.75
N LEU A 313 3.63 9.90 -16.14
CA LEU A 313 4.04 10.01 -17.53
C LEU A 313 5.38 9.31 -17.67
N GLN A 314 5.38 8.14 -18.29
CA GLN A 314 6.56 7.31 -18.54
C GLN A 314 6.26 6.29 -19.63
N LEU A 315 7.29 5.76 -20.29
CA LEU A 315 7.12 4.61 -21.16
C LEU A 315 6.50 3.43 -20.40
N VAL A 316 5.43 2.89 -20.97
CA VAL A 316 4.62 1.82 -20.38
C VAL A 316 5.38 0.51 -20.25
N ASP A 317 6.28 0.22 -21.20
CA ASP A 317 7.04 -1.02 -21.27
C ASP A 317 8.50 -0.76 -20.91
N ARG A 318 8.78 -0.65 -19.60
CA ARG A 318 10.15 -0.64 -19.08
C ARG A 318 10.77 -2.03 -19.25
N MET A 319 11.21 -2.37 -20.46
CA MET A 319 12.24 -3.38 -20.58
C MET A 319 13.56 -2.73 -20.20
N ALA A 320 14.17 -3.17 -19.08
CA ALA A 320 15.39 -2.59 -18.52
C ALA A 320 16.63 -2.68 -19.44
N CYS A 321 16.47 -3.27 -20.62
CA CYS A 321 17.51 -3.50 -21.61
C CYS A 321 17.32 -2.68 -22.91
N SER A 322 16.39 -1.73 -22.97
CA SER A 322 16.20 -0.91 -24.17
C SER A 322 16.96 0.42 -24.11
N ASP A 323 17.38 0.89 -25.28
CA ASP A 323 17.90 2.25 -25.48
C ASP A 323 16.75 3.28 -25.52
N ASP A 324 15.56 2.95 -25.00
CA ASP A 324 14.39 3.81 -25.09
C ASP A 324 14.46 5.00 -24.12
N PHE A 325 13.60 5.99 -24.34
CA PHE A 325 13.52 7.18 -23.51
C PHE A 325 13.10 6.87 -22.06
N GLY A 326 14.03 6.94 -21.11
CA GLY A 326 13.80 6.65 -19.70
C GLY A 326 13.22 7.80 -18.85
N GLY A 327 12.91 8.95 -19.44
CA GLY A 327 12.38 10.10 -18.69
C GLY A 327 11.00 9.81 -18.08
N SER A 328 10.74 10.33 -16.88
CA SER A 328 9.47 10.11 -16.19
C SER A 328 9.03 11.30 -15.35
N LEU A 329 7.72 11.40 -15.14
CA LEU A 329 7.09 12.37 -14.26
C LEU A 329 5.98 11.71 -13.46
N ALA A 330 5.91 12.03 -12.16
CA ALA A 330 4.84 11.59 -11.28
C ALA A 330 4.33 12.78 -10.44
N LEU A 331 3.00 12.94 -10.35
CA LEU A 331 2.36 14.00 -9.57
C LEU A 331 1.13 13.48 -8.83
N LEU A 332 0.77 14.15 -7.74
CA LEU A 332 -0.52 14.03 -7.08
C LEU A 332 -1.29 15.33 -7.21
N LEU A 333 -2.55 15.21 -7.62
CA LEU A 333 -3.49 16.32 -7.70
C LEU A 333 -4.67 16.03 -6.78
N GLU A 334 -5.16 17.02 -6.05
CA GLU A 334 -6.39 16.92 -5.27
C GLU A 334 -7.49 17.73 -5.95
N ARG A 335 -8.71 17.19 -6.00
CA ARG A 335 -9.87 17.97 -6.43
C ARG A 335 -10.35 18.86 -5.29
N ARG A 336 -10.14 20.17 -5.41
CA ARG A 336 -10.61 21.20 -4.47
C ARG A 336 -11.50 22.19 -5.22
N ASP A 337 -12.70 22.44 -4.70
CA ASP A 337 -13.67 23.38 -5.29
C ASP A 337 -13.93 23.14 -6.79
N GLY A 338 -14.00 21.86 -7.19
CA GLY A 338 -14.23 21.45 -8.57
C GLY A 338 -13.01 21.55 -9.50
N ARG A 339 -11.84 21.94 -9.00
CA ARG A 339 -10.60 22.06 -9.78
C ARG A 339 -9.52 21.10 -9.27
N LEU A 340 -8.68 20.62 -10.17
CA LEU A 340 -7.47 19.89 -9.81
C LEU A 340 -6.36 20.86 -9.38
N VAL A 341 -5.84 20.65 -8.18
CA VAL A 341 -4.75 21.43 -7.60
C VAL A 341 -3.63 20.47 -7.21
N ARG A 342 -2.37 20.84 -7.47
CA ARG A 342 -1.22 20.04 -7.08
C ARG A 342 -1.16 19.90 -5.55
N VAL A 343 -0.98 18.66 -5.09
CA VAL A 343 -0.65 18.39 -3.68
C VAL A 343 0.81 18.78 -3.45
N ASP A 344 1.10 19.36 -2.30
CA ASP A 344 2.46 19.75 -1.90
C ASP A 344 3.28 18.53 -1.43
N GLN A 345 3.29 17.49 -2.26
CA GLN A 345 3.99 16.22 -2.07
C GLN A 345 4.45 15.70 -3.43
N PRO A 346 5.55 14.94 -3.51
CA PRO A 346 5.92 14.25 -4.74
C PRO A 346 4.84 13.24 -5.15
N GLY A 347 4.70 12.99 -6.45
CA GLY A 347 3.96 11.83 -6.93
C GLY A 347 4.82 10.58 -6.97
N TRP A 348 4.17 9.43 -7.16
CA TRP A 348 4.83 8.15 -7.27
C TRP A 348 4.44 7.42 -8.55
N LEU A 349 5.41 6.76 -9.15
CA LEU A 349 5.19 5.83 -10.27
C LEU A 349 4.71 4.49 -9.72
N GLY A 350 3.88 3.78 -10.49
CA GLY A 350 3.37 2.47 -10.10
C GLY A 350 2.51 2.49 -8.84
N LEU A 351 1.76 3.57 -8.60
CA LEU A 351 0.94 3.69 -7.38
C LEU A 351 -0.17 2.63 -7.35
N THR A 352 -0.17 1.75 -6.35
CA THR A 352 -1.16 0.65 -6.20
C THR A 352 -2.09 0.81 -5.00
N ALA A 353 -1.69 1.56 -3.97
CA ALA A 353 -2.56 1.97 -2.87
C ALA A 353 -2.18 3.36 -2.35
N LEU A 354 -3.16 4.08 -1.82
CA LEU A 354 -3.00 5.42 -1.25
C LEU A 354 -3.76 5.54 0.08
N MET A 355 -3.11 6.10 1.08
CA MET A 355 -3.69 6.34 2.40
C MET A 355 -3.14 7.62 3.04
N ASP A 356 -3.76 8.03 4.12
CA ASP A 356 -3.31 9.07 5.05
C ASP A 356 -3.43 8.44 6.45
N LEU A 357 -2.29 7.95 6.96
CA LEU A 357 -2.19 7.05 8.11
C LEU A 357 -2.55 7.73 9.43
N GLU A 358 -2.39 9.05 9.50
CA GLU A 358 -2.50 9.86 10.71
C GLU A 358 -3.67 10.85 10.65
N GLY A 359 -4.27 11.04 9.47
CA GLY A 359 -5.35 11.98 9.23
C GLY A 359 -4.88 13.44 9.16
N ASP A 360 -3.60 13.68 8.89
CA ASP A 360 -2.97 15.00 8.89
C ASP A 360 -2.87 15.62 7.49
N GLY A 361 -3.29 14.89 6.45
CA GLY A 361 -3.26 15.31 5.06
C GLY A 361 -1.96 14.95 4.33
N VAL A 362 -0.98 14.39 5.02
CA VAL A 362 0.19 13.75 4.39
C VAL A 362 -0.26 12.42 3.80
N LEU A 363 0.24 12.09 2.60
CA LEU A 363 -0.19 10.90 1.89
C LEU A 363 0.92 9.85 1.95
N GLU A 364 0.53 8.62 2.22
CA GLU A 364 1.36 7.43 2.15
C GLU A 364 0.87 6.51 1.03
N ALA A 365 1.77 5.66 0.55
CA ALA A 365 1.54 4.90 -0.66
C ALA A 365 2.13 3.50 -0.60
N VAL A 366 1.49 2.59 -1.32
CA VAL A 366 2.15 1.39 -1.84
C VAL A 366 2.39 1.59 -3.32
N THR A 367 3.63 1.36 -3.75
CA THR A 367 4.03 1.41 -5.17
C THR A 367 4.54 0.05 -5.60
N ASP A 368 4.28 -0.33 -6.85
CA ASP A 368 4.77 -1.54 -7.48
C ASP A 368 5.16 -1.23 -8.92
N ASP A 369 6.44 -1.42 -9.26
CA ASP A 369 6.97 -1.21 -10.61
C ASP A 369 7.20 -2.51 -11.38
N GLY A 370 6.73 -3.64 -10.83
CA GLY A 370 6.91 -4.99 -11.38
C GLY A 370 8.17 -5.71 -10.87
N PHE A 371 9.14 -4.99 -10.30
CA PHE A 371 10.36 -5.55 -9.73
C PHE A 371 10.42 -5.38 -8.21
N GLU A 372 9.99 -4.21 -7.74
CA GLU A 372 10.00 -3.84 -6.33
C GLU A 372 8.61 -3.35 -5.90
N THR A 373 8.11 -3.91 -4.79
CA THR A 373 6.95 -3.36 -4.07
C THR A 373 7.46 -2.55 -2.88
N VAL A 374 7.05 -1.28 -2.79
CA VAL A 374 7.51 -0.34 -1.76
C VAL A 374 6.31 0.22 -0.99
N LEU A 375 6.38 0.19 0.33
CA LEU A 375 5.56 0.98 1.24
C LEU A 375 6.32 2.26 1.58
N ARG A 376 5.72 3.40 1.23
CA ARG A 376 6.24 4.74 1.48
C ARG A 376 5.42 5.40 2.56
N THR A 377 6.06 5.72 3.68
CA THR A 377 5.45 6.35 4.85
C THR A 377 6.27 7.54 5.30
N HIS A 378 5.80 8.30 6.29
CA HIS A 378 6.56 9.38 6.89
C HIS A 378 6.80 9.11 8.37
N ASP A 379 7.96 9.53 8.87
CA ASP A 379 8.21 9.58 10.31
C ASP A 379 7.55 10.83 10.93
N PRO A 380 7.47 10.93 12.27
CA PRO A 380 6.89 12.11 12.93
C PRO A 380 7.63 13.43 12.67
N ASN A 381 8.82 13.40 12.06
CA ASN A 381 9.58 14.58 11.64
C ASN A 381 9.35 14.92 10.15
N GLY A 382 8.48 14.17 9.46
CA GLY A 382 8.18 14.32 8.04
C GLY A 382 9.21 13.68 7.09
N ALA A 383 10.16 12.89 7.59
CA ALA A 383 11.11 12.18 6.74
C ALA A 383 10.46 10.93 6.13
N GLU A 384 10.63 10.73 4.82
CA GLU A 384 10.11 9.53 4.13
C GLU A 384 10.83 8.27 4.64
N LEU A 385 10.03 7.30 5.08
CA LEU A 385 10.45 5.94 5.41
C LEU A 385 10.00 5.00 4.28
N ARG A 386 10.91 4.14 3.84
CA ARG A 386 10.67 3.17 2.76
C ARG A 386 10.92 1.76 3.27
N ASP A 387 9.87 0.96 3.27
CA ASP A 387 9.97 -0.49 3.44
C ASP A 387 9.66 -1.15 2.10
N ALA A 388 10.61 -1.91 1.56
CA ALA A 388 10.47 -2.49 0.22
C ALA A 388 10.83 -3.97 0.21
N TYR A 389 10.22 -4.72 -0.70
CA TYR A 389 10.71 -6.02 -1.09
C TYR A 389 10.70 -6.16 -2.61
N SER A 390 11.65 -6.92 -3.13
CA SER A 390 11.67 -7.40 -4.50
C SER A 390 11.65 -8.93 -4.51
N VAL A 391 11.33 -9.52 -5.66
CA VAL A 391 11.60 -10.94 -5.89
C VAL A 391 12.74 -11.00 -6.90
N PRO A 392 13.95 -11.38 -6.48
CA PRO A 392 15.10 -11.40 -7.37
C PRO A 392 14.82 -12.25 -8.62
N TYR A 393 15.02 -11.64 -9.78
CA TYR A 393 15.00 -12.33 -11.07
C TYR A 393 16.43 -12.77 -11.39
N VAL A 394 16.63 -14.08 -11.53
CA VAL A 394 17.89 -14.68 -11.98
C VAL A 394 17.85 -14.77 -13.50
N GLY A 395 18.85 -14.22 -14.19
CA GLY A 395 18.90 -14.19 -15.65
C GLY A 395 18.95 -12.76 -16.20
N CYS A 396 18.78 -12.61 -17.51
CA CYS A 396 18.62 -11.29 -18.13
C CYS A 396 17.13 -10.96 -18.20
N PRO A 397 16.63 -9.96 -17.44
CA PRO A 397 15.24 -9.51 -17.52
C PRO A 397 15.05 -8.63 -18.77
N CYS A 398 15.22 -9.23 -19.94
CA CYS A 398 14.79 -8.73 -21.24
C CYS A 398 13.90 -9.84 -21.84
#